data_AF-A0AA97C4L6-F1
#
_entry.id   AF-A0AA97C4L6-F1
#
_cell.length_a   1.000
_cell.length_b   1.000
_cell.length_c   1.000
_cell.angle_alpha   90.00
_cell.angle_beta   90.00
_cell.angle_gamma   90.00
#
_symmetry.space_group_name_H-M   'P 1'
#
loop_
_entity.id
_entity.type
_entity.pdbx_description
1 polymer ?
#
loop_
_entity_poly.entity_id
_entity_poly.type
_entity_poly.pdbx_seq_one_letter_code
_entity_poly.pdbx_strand_id
1 'polypeptide(L)' 'MDNTRNRAWRRAKARINKSRDQLNSRLVDCYTPEKNWKQMYGRSEKMIRAAQLGMAYPQVSNIQLARISLEEIHNNS' A
#
# COMPACT_ATOMS: atom_id res chain seq x y z
N MET A 1 28.52 8.87 -10.06
CA MET A 1 27.10 9.16 -10.35
C MET A 1 26.46 9.64 -9.06
N ASP A 2 26.45 10.95 -8.83
CA ASP A 2 25.89 11.52 -7.61
C ASP A 2 24.38 11.28 -7.57
N ASN A 3 23.95 10.38 -6.68
CA ASN A 3 22.54 10.01 -6.46
C ASN A 3 21.81 11.05 -5.59
N THR A 4 22.18 12.32 -5.73
CA THR A 4 21.73 13.41 -4.89
C THR A 4 20.35 13.85 -5.38
N ARG A 5 19.30 13.64 -4.57
CA ARG A 5 17.90 14.02 -4.85
C ARG A 5 17.70 15.55 -4.78
N ASN A 6 18.50 16.28 -5.55
CA ASN A 6 18.52 17.73 -5.60
C ASN A 6 17.26 18.29 -6.27
N ARG A 7 17.11 19.62 -6.25
CA ARG A 7 15.96 20.32 -6.83
C ARG A 7 15.80 20.01 -8.33
N ALA A 8 16.88 19.83 -9.07
CA ALA A 8 16.86 19.48 -10.49
C ALA A 8 16.29 18.07 -10.71
N TRP A 9 16.73 17.07 -9.93
CA TRP A 9 16.21 15.71 -9.96
C TRP A 9 14.71 15.67 -9.65
N ARG A 10 14.27 16.41 -8.63
CA ARG A 10 12.84 16.53 -8.29
C ARG A 10 12.02 17.12 -9.44
N ARG A 11 12.51 18.18 -10.09
CA ARG A 11 11.86 18.77 -11.27
C ARG A 11 11.81 17.80 -12.45
N ALA A 12 12.88 17.04 -12.70
CA ALA A 12 12.92 16.02 -13.75
C ALA A 12 11.93 14.88 -13.48
N LYS A 13 11.91 14.34 -12.26
CA LYS A 13 10.93 13.32 -11.84
C LYS A 13 9.50 13.81 -11.88
N ALA A 14 9.24 15.04 -11.44
CA ALA A 14 7.92 15.66 -11.55
C ALA A 14 7.46 15.74 -13.01
N ARG A 15 8.35 16.12 -13.94
CA ARG A 15 8.04 16.15 -15.38
C ARG A 15 7.70 14.76 -15.93
N ILE A 16 8.47 13.74 -15.57
CA ILE A 16 8.22 12.34 -15.99
C ILE A 16 6.87 11.84 -15.44
N ASN A 17 6.57 12.12 -14.18
CA ASN A 17 5.32 11.69 -13.54
C ASN A 17 4.11 12.52 -14.00
N LYS A 18 4.32 13.73 -14.55
CA LYS A 18 3.24 14.62 -15.01
C LYS A 18 2.37 14.00 -16.11
N SER A 19 2.91 13.14 -16.97
CA SER A 19 2.11 12.45 -17.98
C SER A 19 1.20 11.38 -17.36
N ARG A 20 1.66 10.73 -16.28
CA ARG A 20 0.87 9.74 -15.52
C ARG A 20 -0.32 10.39 -14.82
N ASP A 21 -0.14 11.59 -14.28
CA ASP A 21 -1.22 12.34 -13.61
C ASP A 21 -2.25 12.88 -14.62
N GLN A 22 -1.82 13.26 -15.84
CA GLN A 22 -2.72 13.68 -16.92
C GLN A 22 -3.45 12.51 -17.60
N LEU A 23 -2.84 11.32 -17.66
CA LEU A 23 -3.54 10.12 -18.13
C LEU A 23 -4.73 9.79 -17.21
N ASN A 24 -4.53 9.97 -15.89
CA ASN A 24 -5.60 9.83 -14.92
C ASN A 24 -6.65 10.93 -15.05
N SER A 25 -6.28 12.20 -15.31
CA SER A 25 -7.26 13.28 -15.46
C SER A 25 -8.24 13.07 -16.62
N ARG A 26 -7.79 12.44 -17.72
CA ARG A 26 -8.68 12.09 -18.85
C ARG A 26 -9.61 10.91 -18.53
N LEU A 27 -9.25 10.08 -17.55
CA LEU A 27 -10.09 9.01 -17.00
C LEU A 27 -11.07 9.52 -15.93
N VAL A 28 -10.93 10.75 -15.41
CA VAL A 28 -11.88 11.31 -14.41
C VAL A 28 -13.24 11.62 -15.03
N ASP A 29 -13.30 11.91 -16.33
CA ASP A 29 -14.57 12.06 -17.08
C ASP A 29 -15.22 10.69 -17.40
N CYS A 30 -14.53 9.59 -17.11
CA CYS A 30 -15.00 8.22 -17.32
C CYS A 30 -15.35 7.62 -15.95
N TYR A 31 -16.64 7.55 -15.61
CA TYR A 31 -17.19 6.77 -14.48
C TYR A 31 -16.29 6.70 -13.22
N THR A 32 -16.54 7.57 -12.23
CA THR A 32 -15.94 7.38 -10.91
C THR A 32 -16.46 6.07 -10.31
N PRO A 33 -15.60 5.07 -10.04
CA PRO A 33 -16.06 3.84 -9.42
C PRO A 33 -16.64 4.14 -8.03
N GLU A 34 -17.66 3.39 -7.63
CA GLU A 34 -18.24 3.51 -6.31
C GLU A 34 -17.16 3.42 -5.23
N LYS A 35 -17.29 4.24 -4.18
CA LYS A 35 -16.34 4.29 -3.07
C LYS A 35 -16.14 2.88 -2.52
N ASN A 36 -14.92 2.38 -2.60
CA ASN A 36 -14.60 1.08 -2.03
C ASN A 36 -14.54 1.20 -0.50
N TRP A 37 -15.64 0.90 0.16
CA TRP A 37 -15.77 0.92 1.63
C TRP A 37 -14.80 -0.03 2.34
N LYS A 38 -14.22 -1.03 1.64
CA LYS A 38 -13.14 -1.86 2.20
C LYS A 38 -11.89 -1.04 2.54
N GLN A 39 -11.69 0.07 1.84
CA GLN A 39 -10.62 1.04 2.08
C GLN A 39 -11.09 2.25 2.91
N MET A 40 -12.29 2.20 3.50
CA MET A 40 -12.76 3.27 4.40
C MET A 40 -11.82 3.43 5.59
N TYR A 41 -11.25 2.32 6.06
CA TYR A 41 -10.26 2.35 7.13
C TYR A 41 -8.87 1.97 6.64
N GLY A 42 -7.94 2.90 6.82
CA GLY A 42 -6.53 2.71 6.57
C GLY A 42 -5.88 1.76 7.58
N ARG A 43 -4.61 1.44 7.34
CA ARG A 43 -3.84 0.59 8.26
C ARG A 43 -3.68 1.23 9.65
N SER A 44 -3.56 2.56 9.72
CA SER A 44 -3.44 3.33 10.97
C SER A 44 -4.64 3.13 11.88
N GLU A 45 -5.85 3.30 11.35
CA GLU A 45 -7.09 3.16 12.11
C GLU A 45 -7.31 1.71 12.58
N LYS A 46 -6.95 0.74 11.73
CA LYS A 46 -6.99 -0.68 12.08
C LYS A 46 -6.02 -1.03 13.21
N MET A 47 -4.83 -0.43 13.24
CA MET A 47 -3.88 -0.59 14.35
C MET A 47 -4.42 0.01 15.66
N ILE A 48 -4.98 1.22 15.60
CA ILE A 48 -5.60 1.87 16.78
C ILE A 48 -6.71 0.98 17.33
N ARG A 49 -7.56 0.44 16.46
CA ARG A 49 -8.65 -0.45 16.86
C ARG A 49 -8.14 -1.75 17.49
N ALA A 50 -7.12 -2.36 16.93
CA ALA A 50 -6.52 -3.56 17.50
C ALA A 50 -5.96 -3.29 18.91
N ALA A 51 -5.27 -2.15 19.09
CA ALA A 51 -4.77 -1.72 20.40
C ALA A 51 -5.89 -1.53 21.43
N GLN A 52 -7.02 -0.92 21.03
CA GLN A 52 -8.21 -0.79 21.90
C GLN A 52 -8.77 -2.14 22.34
N LEU A 53 -8.70 -3.16 21.47
CA LEU A 53 -9.18 -4.50 21.74
C LEU A 53 -8.16 -5.36 22.50
N GLY A 54 -6.98 -4.82 22.84
CA GLY A 54 -5.92 -5.55 23.54
C GLY A 54 -5.22 -6.60 22.68
N MET A 55 -5.27 -6.47 21.35
CA MET A 55 -4.63 -7.39 20.41
C MET A 55 -3.70 -6.68 19.44
N ALA A 56 -2.71 -7.40 18.90
CA ALA A 56 -1.85 -6.87 17.86
C ALA A 56 -2.54 -6.97 16.48
N TYR A 57 -2.46 -5.91 15.68
CA TYR A 57 -2.86 -5.97 14.28
C TYR A 57 -1.81 -6.77 13.48
N PRO A 58 -2.21 -7.71 12.60
CA PRO A 58 -1.26 -8.50 11.81
C PRO A 58 -0.28 -7.62 11.04
N GLN A 59 1.02 -7.86 11.25
CA GLN A 59 2.10 -7.21 10.50
C GLN A 59 2.30 -7.87 9.13
N VAL A 60 1.95 -9.15 9.05
CA VAL A 60 2.06 -10.00 7.87
C VAL A 60 0.67 -10.29 7.31
N SER A 61 0.59 -10.48 5.99
CA SER A 61 -0.65 -10.88 5.34
C SER A 61 -1.05 -12.31 5.73
N ASN A 62 -2.34 -12.63 5.66
CA ASN A 62 -2.84 -13.97 5.94
C ASN A 62 -2.19 -15.04 5.04
N ILE A 63 -1.84 -14.69 3.80
CA ILE A 63 -1.14 -15.58 2.87
C ILE A 63 0.26 -15.92 3.38
N GLN A 64 0.98 -14.92 3.91
CA GLN A 64 2.30 -15.14 4.49
C GLN A 64 2.20 -16.01 5.75
N LEU A 65 1.22 -15.76 6.62
CA LEU A 65 0.97 -16.60 7.79
C LEU A 65 0.69 -18.05 7.40
N ALA A 66 -0.19 -18.28 6.42
CA ALA A 66 -0.52 -19.62 5.95
C ALA A 66 0.69 -20.37 5.38
N ARG A 67 1.58 -19.66 4.67
CA ARG A 67 2.85 -20.24 4.17
C ARG A 67 3.79 -20.62 5.32
N ILE A 68 3.99 -19.72 6.28
CA ILE A 68 4.82 -19.98 7.46
C ILE A 68 4.31 -21.23 8.20
N SER A 69 3.00 -21.33 8.44
CA SER A 69 2.42 -22.50 9.09
C SER A 69 2.62 -23.81 8.32
N LEU A 70 2.56 -23.78 6.98
CA LEU A 70 2.86 -24.97 6.16
C LEU A 70 4.33 -25.36 6.23
N GLU A 71 5.24 -24.39 6.20
CA GLU A 71 6.68 -24.62 6.36
C GLU A 71 6.99 -25.19 7.75
N GLU A 72 6.38 -24.67 8.81
CA GLU A 72 6.50 -25.20 10.17
C GLU A 72 6.05 -26.66 10.27
N ILE A 73 4.90 -27.03 9.68
CA ILE A 73 4.40 -28.41 9.67
C ILE A 73 5.37 -29.34 8.93
N HIS A 74 5.88 -28.90 7.77
CA HIS A 74 6.83 -29.69 6.99
C HIS A 74 8.16 -29.90 7.73
N ASN A 75 8.69 -28.87 8.37
CA ASN A 75 9.96 -28.95 9.10
C ASN A 75 9.87 -29.79 10.39
N ASN A 76 8.66 -29.98 10.92
CA ASN A 76 8.41 -30.72 12.15
C ASN A 76 7.93 -32.17 11.89
N SER A 77 7.95 -32.61 10.63
CA SER A 77 7.66 -33.99 10.18
C SER A 77 8.94 -34.69 9.75
#